data_AF-A0A7C7A268-F1
#
_entry.id   AF-A0A7C7A268-F1
#
_cell.length_a   1.000
_cell.length_b   1.000
_cell.length_c   1.000
_cell.angle_alpha   90.00
_cell.angle_beta   90.00
_cell.angle_gamma   90.00
#
_symmetry.space_group_name_H-M   'P 1'
#
loop_
_entity.id
_entity.type
_entity.pdbx_description
1 polymer ?
#
loop_
_entity_poly.entity_id
_entity_poly.type
_entity_poly.pdbx_seq_one_letter_code
_entity_poly.pdbx_strand_id
1 'polypeptide(L)'
;MENRKGMTLVEVIVSVAIFGVVAVGFFAFLGNHLSYLSKTEEMSQEVFLAQAEMEKEIDQVKELIRNGAGGLTPKTKNILSTLKSGGIPVTYYEVEKEYGAKTFYTLVSNVKPEVIEPITLESIGIQLQQLVSGSKVNVSYGYGNQNFSVTGTFKNKDEFKWDHLLTVVEWYVSSDEYNMPVPSSDDFPLGEDILEYSYYYPIFPRDYELVRNAIIYDFGTKQVTLPDPDIEEYRGRNIIFSATPGAKSGRIGVQMASHPVFISGLPVTDSLVLHLDANQIDPTDATLEVFPDSSYVTEWLDVSSVIGKSAPDEKAFSSGSTHPSLLKTEMGVEFIGQYIRFTGSGKLTISNQGTQNQNIYVFAAVRNRSYDSSEFLKSGNISISVEGKSQEAPNVWNIVKEGCVWPSDSFDIGEADVDIAEIIVYKGTPSGDDIDAIENYLKQRYSTPIVLGDIERLIDMEMEIAVGTGYQLPSMVLADMVGNYQKYVSVEWSGTYDVNVPGVYRLTGKALADPTKKMTLTLTVLSQ
;
A
#
# COMPACT_ATOMS: atom_id res chain seq x y z
N MET A 1 21.01 -61.65 19.47
CA MET A 1 20.10 -61.32 18.34
C MET A 1 20.54 -59.93 17.89
N GLU A 2 21.12 -59.69 16.73
CA GLU A 2 20.99 -60.27 15.39
C GLU A 2 22.37 -60.51 14.72
N ASN A 3 22.43 -61.43 13.76
CA ASN A 3 23.64 -61.84 13.03
C ASN A 3 24.25 -60.71 12.19
N ARG A 4 25.38 -60.14 12.62
CA ARG A 4 26.29 -59.42 11.69
C ARG A 4 27.17 -60.45 10.97
N LYS A 5 26.77 -60.85 9.77
CA LYS A 5 27.63 -61.61 8.84
C LYS A 5 28.71 -60.64 8.31
N GLY A 6 29.98 -60.92 8.59
CA GLY A 6 31.08 -60.20 7.94
C GLY A 6 31.10 -60.50 6.44
N MET A 7 31.35 -59.48 5.61
CA MET A 7 31.48 -59.65 4.16
C MET A 7 32.60 -60.63 3.85
N THR A 8 32.34 -61.53 2.91
CA THR A 8 33.35 -62.47 2.43
C THR A 8 34.35 -61.76 1.50
N LEU A 9 35.60 -62.22 1.45
CA LEU A 9 36.64 -61.64 0.59
C LEU A 9 36.21 -61.53 -0.88
N VAL A 10 35.37 -62.47 -1.34
CA VAL A 10 34.80 -62.51 -2.69
C VAL A 10 33.86 -61.33 -2.92
N GLU A 11 33.00 -60.97 -1.96
CA GLU A 11 32.09 -59.82 -2.07
C GLU A 11 32.85 -58.49 -2.12
N VAL A 12 33.99 -58.38 -1.42
CA VAL A 12 34.85 -57.19 -1.49
C VAL A 12 35.49 -57.07 -2.87
N ILE A 13 36.05 -58.15 -3.41
CA ILE A 13 36.68 -58.15 -4.73
C ILE A 13 35.67 -57.82 -5.83
N VAL A 14 34.48 -58.42 -5.78
CA VAL A 14 33.40 -58.14 -6.74
C VAL A 14 32.93 -56.69 -6.63
N SER A 15 32.80 -56.14 -5.43
CA SER A 15 32.41 -54.74 -5.22
C SER A 15 33.44 -53.76 -5.79
N VAL A 16 34.75 -54.01 -5.59
CA VAL A 16 35.82 -53.17 -6.17
C VAL A 16 35.85 -53.29 -7.69
N ALA A 17 35.63 -54.48 -8.25
CA ALA A 17 35.57 -54.68 -9.70
C ALA A 17 34.38 -53.94 -10.33
N ILE A 18 33.18 -54.00 -9.71
CA ILE A 18 32.01 -53.26 -10.16
C ILE A 18 32.27 -51.75 -10.03
N PHE A 19 32.87 -51.29 -8.93
CA PHE A 19 33.22 -49.87 -8.76
C PHE A 19 34.19 -49.38 -9.83
N GLY A 20 35.17 -50.21 -10.23
CA GLY A 20 36.10 -49.88 -11.31
C GLY A 20 35.41 -49.75 -12.67
N VAL A 21 34.50 -50.68 -13.00
CA VAL A 21 33.75 -50.63 -14.27
C VAL A 21 32.79 -49.43 -14.29
N VAL A 22 32.10 -49.16 -13.18
CA VAL A 22 31.22 -47.99 -13.04
C VAL A 22 32.02 -46.70 -13.15
N ALA A 23 33.19 -46.60 -12.50
CA ALA A 23 34.04 -45.42 -12.57
C ALA A 23 34.52 -45.13 -14.00
N VAL A 24 34.98 -46.15 -14.75
CA VAL A 24 35.42 -45.97 -16.14
C VAL A 24 34.27 -45.51 -17.04
N GLY A 25 33.06 -46.06 -16.86
CA GLY A 25 31.87 -45.60 -17.58
C GLY A 25 31.50 -44.15 -17.24
N PHE A 26 31.60 -43.78 -15.96
CA PHE A 26 31.28 -42.44 -15.48
C PHE A 26 32.27 -41.38 -15.98
N PHE A 27 33.57 -41.70 -16.03
CA PHE A 27 34.59 -40.78 -16.58
C PHE A 27 34.46 -40.57 -18.09
N ALA A 28 34.13 -41.62 -18.85
CA ALA A 28 33.86 -41.49 -20.28
C ALA A 28 32.61 -40.65 -20.56
N PHE A 29 31.57 -40.81 -19.73
CA PHE A 29 30.35 -40.00 -19.79
C PHE A 29 30.63 -38.52 -19.47
N LEU A 30 31.36 -38.24 -18.37
CA LEU A 30 31.79 -36.88 -18.02
C LEU A 30 32.61 -36.22 -19.11
N GLY A 31 33.60 -36.93 -19.69
CA GLY A 31 34.43 -36.40 -20.77
C GLY A 31 33.64 -36.04 -22.03
N ASN A 32 32.68 -36.90 -22.41
CA ASN A 32 31.78 -36.61 -23.53
C ASN A 32 30.82 -35.46 -23.23
N HIS A 33 30.30 -35.36 -22.01
CA HIS A 33 29.41 -34.27 -21.62
C HIS A 33 30.14 -32.92 -21.56
N LEU A 34 31.38 -32.89 -21.06
CA LEU A 34 32.21 -31.69 -21.00
C LEU A 34 32.61 -31.22 -22.40
N SER A 35 32.94 -32.15 -23.29
CA SER A 35 33.17 -31.88 -24.72
C SER A 35 31.91 -31.37 -25.42
N TYR A 36 30.74 -31.92 -25.09
CA TYR A 36 29.46 -31.44 -25.61
C TYR A 36 29.15 -30.02 -25.12
N LEU A 37 29.38 -29.73 -23.83
CA LEU A 37 29.20 -28.39 -23.25
C LEU A 37 30.14 -27.37 -23.89
N SER A 38 31.44 -27.69 -24.04
CA SER A 38 32.38 -26.76 -24.67
C SER A 38 32.06 -26.52 -26.14
N LYS A 39 31.67 -27.56 -26.89
CA LYS A 39 31.23 -27.39 -28.29
C LYS A 39 29.93 -26.62 -28.41
N THR A 40 29.02 -26.77 -27.44
CA THR A 40 27.77 -26.01 -27.41
C THR A 40 28.06 -24.54 -27.10
N GLU A 41 28.97 -24.24 -26.17
CA GLU A 41 29.43 -22.89 -25.86
C GLU A 41 30.10 -22.22 -27.06
N GLU A 42 30.99 -22.94 -27.76
CA GLU A 42 31.66 -22.47 -28.98
C GLU A 42 30.65 -22.20 -30.11
N MET A 43 29.71 -23.14 -30.34
CA MET A 43 28.60 -22.92 -31.29
C MET A 43 27.74 -21.72 -30.91
N SER A 44 27.43 -21.53 -29.63
CA SER A 44 26.65 -20.38 -29.17
C SER A 44 27.40 -19.06 -29.40
N GLN A 45 28.70 -19.00 -29.11
CA GLN A 45 29.53 -17.82 -29.36
C GLN A 45 29.61 -17.48 -30.86
N GLU A 46 29.81 -18.47 -31.73
CA GLU A 46 29.81 -18.25 -33.18
C GLU A 46 28.46 -17.72 -33.70
N VAL A 47 27.35 -18.25 -33.16
CA VAL A 47 26.00 -17.77 -33.51
C VAL A 47 25.78 -16.34 -33.02
N PHE A 48 26.23 -15.99 -31.82
CA PHE A 48 26.12 -14.62 -31.30
C PHE A 48 26.97 -13.63 -32.09
N LEU A 49 28.18 -14.02 -32.52
CA LEU A 49 29.03 -13.20 -33.37
C LEU A 49 28.41 -13.00 -34.76
N ALA A 50 27.89 -14.06 -35.38
CA ALA A 50 27.18 -13.98 -36.66
C ALA A 50 25.94 -13.08 -36.56
N GLN A 51 25.20 -13.16 -35.45
CA GLN A 51 24.07 -12.30 -35.17
C GLN A 51 24.50 -10.83 -35.01
N ALA A 52 25.55 -10.55 -34.25
CA ALA A 52 26.05 -9.20 -34.03
C ALA A 52 26.55 -8.54 -35.33
N GLU A 53 27.24 -9.30 -36.20
CA GLU A 53 27.66 -8.81 -37.52
C GLU A 53 26.46 -8.55 -38.45
N MET A 54 25.45 -9.43 -38.42
CA MET A 54 24.22 -9.23 -39.18
C MET A 54 23.44 -7.99 -38.70
N GLU A 55 23.33 -7.76 -37.40
CA GLU A 55 22.69 -6.57 -36.83
C GLU A 55 23.40 -5.28 -37.26
N LYS A 56 24.74 -5.29 -37.29
CA LYS A 56 25.54 -4.16 -37.77
C LYS A 56 25.28 -3.83 -39.25
N GLU A 57 25.18 -4.85 -40.11
CA GLU A 57 24.85 -4.69 -41.54
C GLU A 57 23.41 -4.20 -41.73
N ILE A 58 22.45 -4.73 -40.95
CA ILE A 58 21.07 -4.24 -40.93
C ILE A 58 21.03 -2.75 -40.59
N ASP A 59 21.79 -2.29 -39.60
CA ASP A 59 21.81 -0.89 -39.19
C ASP A 59 22.47 0.02 -40.22
N GLN A 60 23.53 -0.42 -40.89
CA GLN A 60 24.12 0.29 -42.03
C GLN A 60 23.12 0.44 -43.19
N VAL A 61 22.37 -0.61 -43.50
CA VAL A 61 21.31 -0.58 -44.53
C VAL A 61 20.17 0.35 -44.11
N LYS A 62 19.76 0.36 -42.83
CA LYS A 62 18.79 1.33 -42.31
C LYS A 62 19.28 2.78 -42.45
N GLU A 63 20.56 3.06 -42.19
CA GLU A 63 21.14 4.39 -42.39
C GLU A 63 21.17 4.81 -43.86
N LEU A 64 21.54 3.89 -44.76
CA LEU A 64 21.50 4.13 -46.21
C LEU A 64 20.07 4.41 -46.69
N ILE A 65 19.08 3.66 -46.20
CA ILE A 65 17.66 3.91 -46.48
C ILE A 65 17.24 5.30 -46.00
N ARG A 66 17.65 5.72 -44.79
CA ARG A 66 17.36 7.05 -44.24
C ARG A 66 17.99 8.19 -45.07
N ASN A 67 19.15 7.95 -45.65
CA ASN A 67 19.92 8.92 -46.43
C ASN A 67 19.61 8.90 -47.94
N GLY A 68 18.51 8.27 -48.37
CA GLY A 68 18.07 8.27 -49.77
C GLY A 68 18.42 7.03 -50.59
N ALA A 69 18.67 5.89 -49.94
CA ALA A 69 18.88 4.56 -50.54
C ALA A 69 20.02 4.48 -51.58
N GLY A 70 21.13 5.19 -51.34
CA GLY A 70 22.29 5.20 -52.24
C GLY A 70 22.87 3.80 -52.49
N GLY A 71 22.56 3.21 -53.65
CA GLY A 71 23.13 1.94 -54.13
C GLY A 71 22.32 0.67 -53.85
N LEU A 72 21.18 0.77 -53.15
CA LEU A 72 20.33 -0.40 -52.83
C LEU A 72 19.10 -0.45 -53.75
N THR A 73 18.78 -1.63 -54.29
CA THR A 73 17.60 -1.80 -55.15
C THR A 73 16.37 -2.19 -54.31
N PRO A 74 15.32 -1.34 -54.21
CA PRO A 74 14.11 -1.70 -53.49
C PRO A 74 13.33 -2.79 -54.22
N LYS A 75 12.88 -3.80 -53.47
CA LYS A 75 11.97 -4.84 -53.95
C LYS A 75 10.60 -4.68 -53.28
N THR A 76 9.53 -5.09 -53.95
CA THR A 76 8.16 -4.99 -53.41
C THR A 76 7.54 -6.37 -53.31
N LYS A 77 6.99 -6.71 -52.14
CA LYS A 77 6.23 -7.94 -51.92
C LYS A 77 4.85 -7.60 -51.41
N ASN A 78 3.82 -8.18 -52.04
CA ASN A 78 2.45 -8.05 -51.56
C ASN A 78 2.21 -9.10 -50.48
N ILE A 79 2.02 -8.64 -49.24
CA ILE A 79 1.74 -9.50 -48.08
C ILE A 79 0.22 -9.54 -47.86
N LEU A 80 -0.30 -10.60 -47.25
CA LEU A 80 -1.72 -10.78 -46.92
C LEU A 80 -2.66 -10.74 -48.15
N SER A 81 -2.19 -11.19 -49.31
CA SER A 81 -2.96 -11.25 -50.56
C SER A 81 -4.21 -12.12 -50.49
N THR A 82 -4.29 -13.02 -49.52
CA THR A 82 -5.46 -13.85 -49.21
C THR A 82 -6.55 -13.12 -48.43
N LEU A 83 -6.21 -12.05 -47.70
CA LEU A 83 -7.14 -11.29 -46.84
C LEU A 83 -7.62 -9.99 -47.50
N LYS A 84 -6.86 -9.43 -48.44
CA LYS A 84 -7.22 -8.23 -49.20
C LYS A 84 -6.91 -8.44 -50.67
N SER A 85 -7.90 -8.23 -51.54
CA SER A 85 -7.69 -8.26 -52.99
C SER A 85 -6.62 -7.24 -53.38
N GLY A 86 -5.53 -7.72 -54.00
CA GLY A 86 -4.34 -6.93 -54.34
C GLY A 86 -3.20 -6.96 -53.32
N GLY A 87 -3.43 -7.47 -52.09
CA GLY A 87 -2.43 -7.51 -51.01
C GLY A 87 -2.00 -6.12 -50.52
N ILE A 88 -1.16 -6.09 -49.50
CA ILE A 88 -0.51 -4.86 -49.01
C ILE A 88 0.92 -4.83 -49.58
N PRO A 89 1.25 -3.86 -50.45
CA PRO A 89 2.60 -3.75 -51.00
C PRO A 89 3.57 -3.26 -49.91
N VAL A 90 4.57 -4.09 -49.60
CA VAL A 90 5.64 -3.73 -48.67
C VAL A 90 6.95 -3.65 -49.46
N THR A 91 7.59 -2.47 -49.42
CA THR A 91 8.93 -2.27 -49.97
C THR A 91 9.98 -2.76 -48.99
N TYR A 92 10.91 -3.57 -49.46
CA TYR A 92 11.98 -4.15 -48.66
C TYR A 92 13.31 -4.14 -49.42
N TYR A 93 14.40 -4.21 -48.67
CA TYR A 93 15.77 -4.30 -49.13
C TYR A 93 16.33 -5.63 -48.62
N GLU A 94 16.99 -6.39 -49.49
CA GLU A 94 17.63 -7.64 -49.12
C GLU A 94 19.02 -7.34 -48.57
N VAL A 95 19.34 -7.95 -47.42
CA VAL A 95 20.67 -7.91 -46.82
C VAL A 95 21.19 -9.34 -46.78
N GLU A 96 22.35 -9.53 -47.38
CA GLU A 96 23.02 -10.82 -47.50
C GLU A 96 24.38 -10.73 -46.85
N LYS A 97 24.69 -11.69 -45.97
CA LYS A 97 25.99 -11.79 -45.32
C LYS A 97 26.47 -13.23 -45.29
N GLU A 98 27.69 -13.46 -45.74
CA GLU A 98 28.36 -14.75 -45.61
C GLU A 98 29.07 -14.83 -44.26
N TYR A 99 28.81 -15.90 -43.51
CA TYR A 99 29.53 -16.24 -42.29
C TYR A 99 30.06 -17.68 -42.43
N GLY A 100 31.38 -17.81 -42.55
CA GLY A 100 32.03 -19.08 -42.89
C GLY A 100 31.61 -19.58 -44.27
N ALA A 101 31.03 -20.79 -44.35
CA ALA A 101 30.55 -21.40 -45.60
C ALA A 101 29.03 -21.26 -45.82
N LYS A 102 28.34 -20.42 -45.03
CA LYS A 102 26.89 -20.24 -45.09
C LYS A 102 26.52 -18.78 -45.32
N THR A 103 25.56 -18.58 -46.21
CA THR A 103 24.99 -17.27 -46.52
C THR A 103 23.70 -17.08 -45.72
N PHE A 104 23.61 -15.98 -44.99
CA PHE A 104 22.42 -15.56 -44.26
C PHE A 104 21.71 -14.43 -45.02
N TYR A 105 20.38 -14.51 -45.08
CA TYR A 105 19.53 -13.53 -45.75
C TYR A 105 18.54 -12.92 -44.76
N THR A 106 18.37 -11.60 -44.80
CA THR A 106 17.34 -10.88 -44.05
C THR A 106 16.72 -9.77 -44.90
N LEU A 107 15.52 -9.34 -44.53
CA LEU A 107 14.74 -8.34 -45.26
C LEU A 107 14.55 -7.12 -44.37
N VAL A 108 14.98 -5.95 -44.85
CA VAL A 108 14.86 -4.68 -44.13
C VAL A 108 13.88 -3.78 -44.87
N SER A 109 12.81 -3.34 -44.21
CA SER A 109 11.82 -2.43 -44.80
C SER A 109 12.10 -0.97 -44.42
N ASN A 110 11.74 -0.04 -45.30
CA ASN A 110 11.73 1.39 -44.99
C ASN A 110 10.49 1.83 -44.19
N VAL A 111 9.49 0.96 -44.07
CA VAL A 111 8.30 1.21 -43.27
C VAL A 111 8.69 1.06 -41.81
N LYS A 112 8.84 2.19 -41.11
CA LYS A 112 8.77 2.17 -39.65
C LYS A 112 7.38 1.63 -39.30
N PRO A 113 7.26 0.57 -38.48
CA PRO A 113 5.98 0.31 -37.85
C PRO A 113 5.56 1.61 -37.15
N GLU A 114 4.31 2.02 -37.34
CA GLU A 114 3.75 3.12 -36.56
C GLU A 114 4.02 2.83 -35.08
N VAL A 115 4.28 3.89 -34.31
CA VAL A 115 4.40 3.74 -32.86
C VAL A 115 3.08 3.17 -32.40
N ILE A 116 3.11 1.90 -32.00
CA ILE A 116 1.93 1.21 -31.50
C ILE A 116 1.64 1.88 -30.16
N GLU A 117 0.56 2.64 -30.10
CA GLU A 117 0.14 3.23 -28.85
C GLU A 117 -0.11 2.13 -27.81
N PRO A 118 0.36 2.33 -26.57
CA PRO A 118 0.13 1.37 -25.53
C PRO A 118 -1.36 1.28 -25.26
N ILE A 119 -1.84 0.06 -25.12
CA ILE A 119 -3.22 -0.20 -24.76
C ILE A 119 -3.48 0.36 -23.37
N THR A 120 -4.54 1.15 -23.22
CA THR A 120 -4.93 1.79 -21.95
C THR A 120 -6.41 1.57 -21.66
N LEU A 121 -6.78 1.68 -20.38
CA LEU A 121 -8.17 1.69 -19.92
C LEU A 121 -8.75 3.11 -19.96
N GLU A 122 -10.08 3.21 -19.96
CA GLU A 122 -10.80 4.49 -19.86
C GLU A 122 -11.00 4.87 -18.39
N SER A 123 -11.38 3.90 -17.56
CA SER A 123 -11.58 4.12 -16.12
C SER A 123 -11.38 2.83 -15.34
N ILE A 124 -11.05 3.00 -14.05
CA ILE A 124 -10.98 1.95 -13.04
C ILE A 124 -11.49 2.51 -11.70
N GLY A 125 -12.09 1.68 -10.87
CA GLY A 125 -12.52 2.06 -9.54
C GLY A 125 -12.96 0.88 -8.69
N ILE A 126 -13.10 1.11 -7.39
CA ILE A 126 -13.68 0.17 -6.44
C ILE A 126 -15.05 0.67 -6.02
N GLN A 127 -15.99 -0.25 -5.90
CA GLN A 127 -17.31 -0.03 -5.36
C GLN A 127 -17.51 -0.95 -4.16
N LEU A 128 -17.78 -0.34 -3.00
CA LEU A 128 -18.16 -1.08 -1.81
C LEU A 128 -19.67 -1.30 -1.81
N GLN A 129 -20.13 -2.49 -1.46
CA GLN A 129 -21.54 -2.82 -1.41
C GLN A 129 -21.89 -3.59 -0.15
N GLN A 130 -22.98 -3.18 0.51
CA GLN A 130 -23.54 -3.86 1.66
C GLN A 130 -24.92 -4.46 1.31
N LEU A 131 -25.20 -5.66 1.79
CA LEU A 131 -26.49 -6.32 1.66
C LEU A 131 -27.45 -5.79 2.73
N VAL A 132 -28.53 -5.15 2.27
CA VAL A 132 -29.52 -4.49 3.11
C VAL A 132 -30.89 -4.95 2.63
N SER A 133 -31.67 -5.60 3.50
CA SER A 133 -33.02 -6.09 3.18
C SER A 133 -33.10 -6.88 1.85
N GLY A 134 -32.06 -7.65 1.53
CA GLY A 134 -31.99 -8.48 0.32
C GLY A 134 -31.49 -7.79 -0.95
N SER A 135 -31.08 -6.52 -0.89
CA SER A 135 -30.48 -5.79 -2.01
C SER A 135 -29.09 -5.24 -1.65
N LYS A 136 -28.16 -5.25 -2.61
CA LYS A 136 -26.84 -4.62 -2.43
C LYS A 136 -26.92 -3.11 -2.66
N VAL A 137 -26.47 -2.33 -1.68
CA VAL A 137 -26.43 -0.86 -1.72
C VAL A 137 -24.97 -0.43 -1.72
N ASN A 138 -24.62 0.56 -2.55
CA ASN A 138 -23.27 1.10 -2.56
C ASN A 138 -23.03 1.90 -1.29
N VAL A 139 -21.84 1.78 -0.70
CA VAL A 139 -21.45 2.48 0.53
C VAL A 139 -20.11 3.19 0.34
N SER A 140 -19.88 4.30 1.05
CA SER A 140 -18.57 4.97 1.08
C SER A 140 -17.62 4.34 2.10
N TYR A 141 -18.17 3.72 3.14
CA TYR A 141 -17.44 3.05 4.22
C TYR A 141 -18.07 1.69 4.50
N GLY A 142 -17.23 0.67 4.73
CA GLY A 142 -17.67 -0.71 4.83
C GLY A 142 -17.11 -1.44 6.04
N TYR A 143 -17.99 -2.16 6.75
CA TYR A 143 -17.57 -3.16 7.73
C TYR A 143 -17.38 -4.50 7.05
N GLY A 144 -16.17 -5.07 7.12
CA GLY A 144 -15.85 -6.35 6.51
C GLY A 144 -16.58 -7.51 7.20
N ASN A 145 -17.86 -7.73 6.88
CA ASN A 145 -18.67 -8.83 7.37
C ASN A 145 -19.28 -9.62 6.20
N GLN A 146 -19.99 -10.71 6.48
CA GLN A 146 -20.61 -11.57 5.46
C GLN A 146 -21.65 -10.87 4.56
N ASN A 147 -22.15 -9.70 4.98
CA ASN A 147 -23.08 -8.89 4.19
C ASN A 147 -22.35 -7.84 3.35
N PHE A 148 -21.03 -7.79 3.37
CA PHE A 148 -20.22 -6.80 2.67
C PHE A 148 -19.49 -7.42 1.49
N SER A 149 -19.40 -6.68 0.39
CA SER A 149 -18.68 -7.11 -0.80
C SER A 149 -17.98 -5.95 -1.48
N VAL A 150 -16.81 -6.23 -2.04
CA VAL A 150 -15.98 -5.26 -2.73
C VAL A 150 -15.95 -5.62 -4.20
N THR A 151 -16.33 -4.70 -5.07
CA THR A 151 -16.40 -4.91 -6.52
C THR A 151 -15.53 -3.91 -7.25
N GLY A 152 -14.52 -4.40 -7.95
CA GLY A 152 -13.68 -3.63 -8.85
C GLY A 152 -14.42 -3.43 -10.18
N THR A 153 -14.43 -2.22 -10.70
CA THR A 153 -15.02 -1.88 -11.99
C THR A 153 -13.92 -1.32 -12.89
N PHE A 154 -13.87 -1.75 -14.13
CA PHE A 154 -13.02 -1.15 -15.16
C PHE A 154 -13.76 -1.00 -16.48
N LYS A 155 -13.31 -0.06 -17.31
CA LYS A 155 -13.83 0.15 -18.67
C LYS A 155 -12.68 0.21 -19.67
N ASN A 156 -12.74 -0.63 -20.70
CA ASN A 156 -11.78 -0.56 -21.82
C ASN A 156 -12.10 0.63 -22.74
N LYS A 157 -11.08 1.24 -23.35
CA LYS A 157 -11.28 2.27 -24.39
C LYS A 157 -11.78 1.66 -25.70
N ASP A 158 -12.82 2.25 -26.27
CA ASP A 158 -13.45 1.83 -27.54
C ASP A 158 -12.47 1.78 -28.72
N GLU A 159 -11.43 2.62 -28.71
CA GLU A 159 -10.38 2.68 -29.73
C GLU A 159 -9.67 1.33 -29.93
N PHE A 160 -9.56 0.52 -28.87
CA PHE A 160 -8.85 -0.76 -28.93
C PHE A 160 -9.77 -1.99 -29.00
N LYS A 161 -11.06 -1.79 -29.28
CA LYS A 161 -12.07 -2.86 -29.34
C LYS A 161 -11.67 -4.06 -30.20
N TRP A 162 -10.96 -3.83 -31.30
CA TRP A 162 -10.56 -4.87 -32.24
C TRP A 162 -9.22 -5.54 -31.89
N ASP A 163 -8.43 -4.92 -31.02
CA ASP A 163 -7.14 -5.43 -30.55
C ASP A 163 -7.27 -6.27 -29.28
N HIS A 164 -8.28 -5.99 -28.46
CA HIS A 164 -8.43 -6.57 -27.13
C HIS A 164 -8.96 -8.00 -27.12
N LEU A 165 -8.41 -8.80 -26.21
CA LEU A 165 -9.00 -10.09 -25.83
C LEU A 165 -9.19 -10.21 -24.33
N LEU A 166 -8.21 -9.75 -23.55
CA LEU A 166 -8.12 -10.09 -22.14
C LEU A 166 -7.71 -8.88 -21.32
N THR A 167 -8.22 -8.80 -20.10
CA THR A 167 -7.73 -7.87 -19.08
C THR A 167 -7.31 -8.70 -17.87
N VAL A 168 -6.05 -8.58 -17.46
CA VAL A 168 -5.58 -9.16 -16.21
C VAL A 168 -6.02 -8.22 -15.10
N VAL A 169 -6.79 -8.72 -14.15
CA VAL A 169 -7.25 -7.96 -12.99
C VAL A 169 -6.60 -8.50 -11.74
N GLU A 170 -6.22 -7.62 -10.83
CA GLU A 170 -5.43 -7.93 -9.66
C GLU A 170 -5.97 -7.16 -8.45
N TRP A 171 -6.03 -7.85 -7.32
CA TRP A 171 -6.43 -7.29 -6.03
C TRP A 171 -5.24 -7.27 -5.10
N TYR A 172 -5.02 -6.12 -4.51
CA TYR A 172 -3.91 -5.86 -3.61
C TYR A 172 -4.44 -5.39 -2.26
N VAL A 173 -3.80 -5.84 -1.18
CA VAL A 173 -4.16 -5.48 0.20
C VAL A 173 -2.92 -4.96 0.91
N SER A 174 -3.06 -3.85 1.64
CA SER A 174 -1.93 -3.25 2.38
C SER A 174 -1.47 -4.16 3.52
N SER A 175 -0.21 -3.97 3.93
CA SER A 175 0.29 -4.51 5.20
C SER A 175 -0.62 -4.10 6.38
N ASP A 176 -0.67 -4.92 7.43
CA ASP A 176 -1.43 -4.69 8.65
C ASP A 176 -0.87 -3.55 9.52
N GLU A 177 0.34 -3.07 9.22
CA GLU A 177 0.95 -1.88 9.81
C GLU A 177 0.16 -0.58 9.51
N TYR A 178 -0.59 -0.55 8.40
CA TYR A 178 -1.32 0.63 7.94
C TYR A 178 -2.81 0.51 8.23
N ASN A 179 -3.25 1.15 9.31
CA ASN A 179 -4.60 1.08 9.85
C ASN A 179 -5.45 2.35 9.58
N MET A 180 -4.99 3.21 8.67
CA MET A 180 -5.63 4.46 8.32
C MET A 180 -6.10 4.42 6.85
N PRO A 181 -7.29 5.00 6.54
CA PRO A 181 -7.68 5.26 5.16
C PRO A 181 -6.75 6.27 4.52
N VAL A 182 -6.39 6.03 3.26
CA VAL A 182 -5.70 7.03 2.44
C VAL A 182 -6.66 8.21 2.18
N PRO A 183 -6.22 9.47 2.37
CA PRO A 183 -7.03 10.64 2.10
C PRO A 183 -7.68 10.63 0.72
N SER A 184 -8.88 11.19 0.66
CA SER A 184 -9.76 11.13 -0.51
C SER A 184 -9.58 12.31 -1.47
N SER A 185 -8.83 13.33 -1.05
CA SER A 185 -8.55 14.52 -1.86
C SER A 185 -7.81 14.18 -3.16
N ASP A 186 -8.27 14.75 -4.27
CA ASP A 186 -7.61 14.65 -5.58
C ASP A 186 -6.20 15.27 -5.57
N ASP A 187 -5.95 16.22 -4.66
CA ASP A 187 -4.65 16.88 -4.49
C ASP A 187 -3.68 16.08 -3.60
N PHE A 188 -4.14 14.99 -2.98
CA PHE A 188 -3.30 14.17 -2.11
C PHE A 188 -2.38 13.26 -2.96
N PRO A 189 -1.06 13.29 -2.74
CA PRO A 189 -0.12 12.53 -3.56
C PRO A 189 -0.31 11.02 -3.38
N LEU A 190 -0.16 10.27 -4.48
CA LEU A 190 -0.26 8.80 -4.51
C LEU A 190 1.03 8.19 -5.09
N GLY A 191 1.26 6.91 -4.84
CA GLY A 191 2.46 6.23 -5.32
C GLY A 191 3.72 6.76 -4.64
N GLU A 192 4.83 6.90 -5.37
CA GLU A 192 6.09 7.34 -4.77
C GLU A 192 6.06 8.78 -4.23
N ASP A 193 5.12 9.61 -4.70
CA ASP A 193 4.98 11.00 -4.27
C ASP A 193 4.45 11.13 -2.83
N ILE A 194 3.86 10.06 -2.26
CA ILE A 194 3.38 10.03 -0.87
C ILE A 194 4.52 9.77 0.14
N LEU A 195 5.79 9.77 -0.28
CA LEU A 195 6.92 9.36 0.55
C LEU A 195 6.97 10.05 1.92
N GLU A 196 6.62 11.34 1.99
CA GLU A 196 6.56 12.11 3.24
C GLU A 196 5.48 11.61 4.21
N TYR A 197 4.39 11.04 3.69
CA TYR A 197 3.29 10.48 4.49
C TYR A 197 3.32 8.95 4.57
N SER A 198 4.34 8.31 3.99
CA SER A 198 4.51 6.85 3.92
C SER A 198 4.62 6.16 5.27
N TYR A 199 4.71 6.94 6.35
CA TYR A 199 4.57 6.46 7.71
C TYR A 199 3.12 6.11 8.06
N TYR A 200 2.16 6.98 7.72
CA TYR A 200 0.75 6.82 8.08
C TYR A 200 -0.05 6.06 7.01
N TYR A 201 0.39 6.16 5.75
CA TYR A 201 -0.35 5.61 4.61
C TYR A 201 0.54 4.68 3.77
N PRO A 202 -0.04 3.59 3.23
CA PRO A 202 0.71 2.63 2.42
C PRO A 202 1.02 3.18 1.02
N ILE A 203 2.19 2.85 0.49
CA ILE A 203 2.61 3.15 -0.89
C ILE A 203 2.33 1.96 -1.81
N PHE A 204 1.56 2.18 -2.87
CA PHE A 204 1.40 1.18 -3.92
C PHE A 204 2.54 1.26 -4.97
N PRO A 205 3.11 0.13 -5.43
CA PRO A 205 2.81 -1.26 -5.06
C PRO A 205 3.62 -1.80 -3.87
N ARG A 206 4.54 -1.01 -3.30
CA ARG A 206 5.53 -1.46 -2.29
C ARG A 206 4.92 -2.10 -1.04
N ASP A 207 3.94 -1.43 -0.46
CA ASP A 207 3.36 -1.77 0.85
C ASP A 207 2.10 -2.64 0.72
N TYR A 208 1.91 -3.24 -0.45
CA TYR A 208 0.73 -4.01 -0.82
C TYR A 208 1.10 -5.41 -1.30
N GLU A 209 0.32 -6.39 -0.85
CA GLU A 209 0.46 -7.79 -1.26
C GLU A 209 -0.62 -8.16 -2.27
N LEU A 210 -0.24 -8.88 -3.32
CA LEU A 210 -1.18 -9.44 -4.28
C LEU A 210 -1.95 -10.59 -3.63
N VAL A 211 -3.25 -10.40 -3.39
CA VAL A 211 -4.10 -11.43 -2.77
C VAL A 211 -4.81 -12.30 -3.80
N ARG A 212 -5.23 -11.71 -4.93
CA ARG A 212 -5.99 -12.40 -5.98
C ARG A 212 -5.70 -11.81 -7.35
N ASN A 213 -5.77 -12.64 -8.37
CA ASN A 213 -5.79 -12.20 -9.76
C ASN A 213 -6.78 -13.02 -10.59
N ALA A 214 -7.23 -12.45 -11.70
CA ALA A 214 -8.07 -13.14 -12.67
C ALA A 214 -7.82 -12.60 -14.07
N ILE A 215 -8.24 -13.35 -15.08
CA ILE A 215 -8.17 -12.92 -16.48
C ILE A 215 -9.60 -12.82 -17.02
N ILE A 216 -9.99 -11.63 -17.45
CA ILE A 216 -11.31 -11.35 -18.01
C ILE A 216 -11.22 -11.33 -19.53
N TYR A 217 -11.83 -12.31 -20.18
CA TYR A 217 -11.86 -12.45 -21.65
C TYR A 217 -13.05 -11.73 -22.29
N ASP A 218 -13.21 -10.45 -21.99
CA ASP A 218 -14.36 -9.67 -22.46
C ASP A 218 -14.03 -8.18 -22.56
N PHE A 219 -14.75 -7.46 -23.42
CA PHE A 219 -14.55 -6.03 -23.70
C PHE A 219 -15.69 -5.18 -23.11
N GLY A 220 -15.35 -3.95 -22.73
CA GLY A 220 -16.29 -2.92 -22.30
C GLY A 220 -16.22 -2.68 -20.80
N THR A 221 -17.33 -2.28 -20.19
CA THR A 221 -17.41 -2.13 -18.73
C THR A 221 -17.59 -3.49 -18.09
N LYS A 222 -16.68 -3.84 -17.17
CA LYS A 222 -16.72 -5.10 -16.42
C LYS A 222 -16.62 -4.84 -14.93
N GLN A 223 -17.22 -5.74 -14.19
CA GLN A 223 -17.19 -5.77 -12.74
C GLN A 223 -16.61 -7.11 -12.30
N VAL A 224 -15.69 -7.05 -11.34
CA VAL A 224 -15.04 -8.21 -10.74
C VAL A 224 -15.20 -8.06 -9.24
N THR A 225 -15.93 -8.96 -8.61
CA THR A 225 -16.06 -8.95 -7.15
C THR A 225 -14.85 -9.67 -6.55
N LEU A 226 -14.29 -9.11 -5.47
CA LEU A 226 -13.32 -9.83 -4.63
C LEU A 226 -14.05 -11.06 -4.04
N PRO A 227 -13.70 -12.30 -4.41
CA PRO A 227 -14.48 -13.48 -4.02
C PRO A 227 -14.42 -13.72 -2.50
N ASP A 228 -15.57 -14.07 -1.90
CA ASP A 228 -15.67 -14.60 -0.53
C ASP A 228 -14.95 -15.97 -0.42
N PRO A 229 -14.25 -16.26 0.70
CA PRO A 229 -14.76 -16.06 2.06
C PRO A 229 -13.99 -15.08 2.98
N ASP A 230 -12.98 -14.36 2.49
CA ASP A 230 -11.92 -13.83 3.35
C ASP A 230 -11.97 -12.30 3.56
N ILE A 231 -13.11 -11.62 3.29
CA ILE A 231 -13.18 -10.15 3.46
C ILE A 231 -12.91 -9.70 4.91
N GLU A 232 -13.19 -10.60 5.86
CA GLU A 232 -12.91 -10.40 7.28
C GLU A 232 -11.41 -10.36 7.60
N GLU A 233 -10.56 -11.03 6.80
CA GLU A 233 -9.09 -11.03 6.96
C GLU A 233 -8.46 -9.68 6.57
N TYR A 234 -9.18 -8.90 5.76
CA TYR A 234 -8.77 -7.60 5.24
C TYR A 234 -9.35 -6.42 6.05
N ARG A 235 -10.00 -6.70 7.19
CA ARG A 235 -10.45 -5.67 8.14
C ARG A 235 -9.28 -4.78 8.57
N GLY A 236 -9.51 -3.47 8.59
CA GLY A 236 -8.51 -2.49 8.99
C GLY A 236 -7.41 -2.26 7.96
N ARG A 237 -7.62 -2.65 6.70
CA ARG A 237 -6.60 -2.54 5.62
C ARG A 237 -7.12 -1.77 4.41
N ASN A 238 -6.19 -1.25 3.63
CA ASN A 238 -6.46 -0.60 2.36
C ASN A 238 -6.42 -1.61 1.21
N ILE A 239 -7.40 -1.53 0.30
CA ILE A 239 -7.52 -2.40 -0.87
C ILE A 239 -7.33 -1.58 -2.14
N ILE A 240 -6.58 -2.12 -3.10
CA ILE A 240 -6.41 -1.57 -4.44
C ILE A 240 -6.85 -2.62 -5.47
N PHE A 241 -7.57 -2.14 -6.48
CA PHE A 241 -7.94 -2.91 -7.66
C PHE A 241 -7.13 -2.41 -8.85
N SER A 242 -6.44 -3.32 -9.52
CA SER A 242 -5.62 -3.02 -10.68
C SER A 242 -6.13 -3.80 -11.88
N ALA A 243 -6.03 -3.20 -13.06
CA ALA A 243 -6.37 -3.84 -14.31
C ALA A 243 -5.31 -3.51 -15.40
N THR A 244 -4.78 -4.56 -16.00
CA THR A 244 -3.80 -4.51 -17.08
C THR A 244 -4.42 -5.11 -18.35
N PRO A 245 -4.81 -4.27 -19.33
CA PRO A 245 -5.37 -4.72 -20.59
C PRO A 245 -4.34 -5.40 -21.48
N GLY A 246 -4.76 -6.39 -22.26
CA GLY A 246 -3.92 -7.19 -23.15
C GLY A 246 -4.58 -7.51 -24.49
N ALA A 247 -3.75 -7.53 -25.54
CA ALA A 247 -4.17 -7.76 -26.92
C ALA A 247 -3.93 -9.20 -27.38
N LYS A 248 -4.72 -9.67 -28.38
CA LYS A 248 -4.52 -10.98 -29.03
C LYS A 248 -3.11 -11.16 -29.60
N SER A 249 -2.46 -10.07 -29.98
CA SER A 249 -1.11 -10.09 -30.53
C SER A 249 -0.01 -10.31 -29.48
N GLY A 250 -0.37 -10.52 -28.20
CA GLY A 250 0.58 -10.64 -27.09
C GLY A 250 1.08 -9.29 -26.55
N ARG A 251 0.44 -8.18 -26.93
CA ARG A 251 0.77 -6.85 -26.39
C ARG A 251 0.18 -6.73 -24.99
N ILE A 252 1.01 -6.32 -24.03
CA ILE A 252 0.60 -5.94 -22.69
C ILE A 252 0.46 -4.42 -22.68
N GLY A 253 -0.69 -3.93 -22.23
CA GLY A 253 -0.97 -2.51 -22.07
C GLY A 253 -0.39 -1.94 -20.78
N VAL A 254 -0.83 -0.72 -20.46
CA VAL A 254 -0.45 -0.03 -19.22
C VAL A 254 -1.40 -0.46 -18.11
N GLN A 255 -0.81 -0.89 -16.99
CA GLN A 255 -1.54 -1.16 -15.75
C GLN A 255 -2.16 0.15 -15.23
N MET A 256 -3.43 0.07 -14.85
CA MET A 256 -4.13 1.16 -14.15
C MET A 256 -4.60 0.63 -12.80
N ALA A 257 -4.39 1.41 -11.74
CA ALA A 257 -4.82 1.08 -10.38
C ALA A 257 -5.90 2.05 -9.91
N SER A 258 -6.84 1.56 -9.09
CA SER A 258 -7.85 2.37 -8.43
C SER A 258 -7.25 3.19 -7.28
N HIS A 259 -7.98 4.23 -6.84
CA HIS A 259 -7.73 4.83 -5.53
C HIS A 259 -7.86 3.75 -4.43
N PRO A 260 -7.03 3.79 -3.38
CA PRO A 260 -7.15 2.87 -2.25
C PRO A 260 -8.51 3.03 -1.56
N VAL A 261 -9.09 1.92 -1.12
CA VAL A 261 -10.32 1.91 -0.33
C VAL A 261 -10.09 1.16 0.98
N PHE A 262 -10.43 1.79 2.10
CA PHE A 262 -10.23 1.23 3.44
C PHE A 262 -11.45 0.42 3.91
N ILE A 263 -11.20 -0.74 4.53
CA ILE A 263 -12.24 -1.54 5.20
C ILE A 263 -12.11 -1.34 6.71
N SER A 264 -13.22 -1.08 7.38
CA SER A 264 -13.28 -0.96 8.84
C SER A 264 -12.64 -2.17 9.55
N GLY A 265 -11.88 -1.88 10.60
CA GLY A 265 -11.29 -2.90 11.47
C GLY A 265 -12.26 -3.56 12.45
N LEU A 266 -13.38 -2.89 12.76
CA LEU A 266 -14.29 -3.29 13.84
C LEU A 266 -14.90 -4.68 13.61
N PRO A 267 -14.64 -5.68 14.48
CA PRO A 267 -15.06 -7.06 14.24
C PRO A 267 -16.56 -7.32 14.46
N VAL A 268 -17.23 -6.54 15.32
CA VAL A 268 -18.62 -6.75 15.73
C VAL A 268 -19.45 -5.54 15.37
N THR A 269 -20.46 -5.72 14.52
CA THR A 269 -21.37 -4.63 14.09
C THR A 269 -22.80 -4.80 14.61
N ASP A 270 -23.10 -5.92 15.25
CA ASP A 270 -24.45 -6.22 15.73
C ASP A 270 -24.82 -5.28 16.88
N SER A 271 -25.97 -4.63 16.75
CA SER A 271 -26.45 -3.62 17.71
C SER A 271 -25.51 -2.42 17.90
N LEU A 272 -24.62 -2.16 16.94
CA LEU A 272 -23.79 -0.96 16.90
C LEU A 272 -24.68 0.28 16.72
N VAL A 273 -24.44 1.31 17.54
CA VAL A 273 -25.23 2.55 17.55
C VAL A 273 -24.40 3.77 17.23
N LEU A 274 -23.16 3.81 17.70
CA LEU A 274 -22.24 4.90 17.46
C LEU A 274 -20.86 4.32 17.24
N HIS A 275 -20.17 4.78 16.20
CA HIS A 275 -18.77 4.48 15.95
C HIS A 275 -18.09 5.73 15.43
N LEU A 276 -17.22 6.28 16.27
CA LEU A 276 -16.42 7.47 15.98
C LEU A 276 -14.95 7.04 16.00
N ASP A 277 -14.29 7.06 14.84
CA ASP A 277 -12.87 6.71 14.69
C ASP A 277 -12.11 7.93 14.14
N ALA A 278 -11.12 8.40 14.88
CA ALA A 278 -10.36 9.60 14.51
C ALA A 278 -9.48 9.36 13.27
N ASN A 279 -9.14 8.11 12.96
CA ASN A 279 -8.39 7.76 11.74
C ASN A 279 -9.22 7.95 10.47
N GLN A 280 -10.55 8.01 10.59
CA GLN A 280 -11.43 8.24 9.44
C GLN A 280 -11.56 9.71 9.07
N ILE A 281 -11.07 10.61 9.92
CA ILE A 281 -11.09 12.05 9.63
C ILE A 281 -10.04 12.35 8.58
N ASP A 282 -10.49 12.78 7.40
CA ASP A 282 -9.59 13.23 6.36
C ASP A 282 -8.88 14.52 6.84
N PRO A 283 -7.55 14.50 7.01
CA PRO A 283 -6.82 15.68 7.46
C PRO A 283 -6.61 16.70 6.33
N THR A 284 -7.01 16.36 5.11
CA THR A 284 -6.97 17.29 3.99
C THR A 284 -8.21 18.18 4.04
N ASP A 285 -8.07 19.46 3.72
CA ASP A 285 -9.16 20.44 3.69
C ASP A 285 -10.25 20.14 2.64
N ALA A 286 -10.23 18.93 2.06
CA ALA A 286 -11.21 18.41 1.11
C ALA A 286 -12.56 18.09 1.78
N THR A 287 -12.60 17.84 3.09
CA THR A 287 -13.84 17.59 3.83
C THR A 287 -14.16 18.71 4.83
N LEU A 288 -15.41 18.74 5.31
CA LEU A 288 -15.86 19.70 6.32
C LEU A 288 -15.55 19.25 7.75
N GLU A 289 -14.74 18.19 7.93
CA GLU A 289 -14.42 17.62 9.25
C GLU A 289 -13.34 18.42 9.98
N VAL A 290 -12.45 19.08 9.24
CA VAL A 290 -11.38 19.93 9.75
C VAL A 290 -11.47 21.31 9.12
N PHE A 291 -11.18 22.36 9.90
CA PHE A 291 -11.08 23.72 9.36
C PHE A 291 -9.92 23.83 8.35
N PRO A 292 -10.12 24.55 7.23
CA PRO A 292 -9.04 24.81 6.29
C PRO A 292 -7.81 25.42 6.94
N ASP A 293 -6.62 24.95 6.56
CA ASP A 293 -5.31 25.37 7.09
C ASP A 293 -5.17 25.23 8.62
N SER A 294 -5.92 24.33 9.25
CA SER A 294 -5.95 24.15 10.70
C SER A 294 -5.99 22.68 11.12
N SER A 295 -5.79 22.41 12.40
CA SER A 295 -6.04 21.10 13.02
C SER A 295 -7.37 21.03 13.76
N TYR A 296 -8.18 22.10 13.74
CA TYR A 296 -9.43 22.15 14.50
C TYR A 296 -10.52 21.30 13.86
N VAL A 297 -11.07 20.37 14.64
CA VAL A 297 -12.18 19.51 14.22
C VAL A 297 -13.51 20.25 14.36
N THR A 298 -14.26 20.26 13.27
CA THR A 298 -15.62 20.81 13.18
C THR A 298 -16.66 19.72 13.25
N GLU A 299 -16.41 18.60 12.57
CA GLU A 299 -17.32 17.48 12.44
C GLU A 299 -16.55 16.15 12.63
N TRP A 300 -17.19 15.17 13.26
CA TRP A 300 -16.70 13.81 13.37
C TRP A 300 -17.82 12.86 12.96
N LEU A 301 -17.68 12.24 11.80
CA LEU A 301 -18.72 11.39 11.22
C LEU A 301 -18.95 10.14 12.06
N ASP A 302 -20.21 9.79 12.31
CA ASP A 302 -20.56 8.49 12.83
C ASP A 302 -20.52 7.46 11.69
N VAL A 303 -19.46 6.67 11.66
CA VAL A 303 -19.30 5.65 10.61
C VAL A 303 -20.25 4.47 10.80
N SER A 304 -20.99 4.38 11.90
CA SER A 304 -22.05 3.37 12.08
C SER A 304 -23.32 3.70 11.28
N SER A 305 -23.59 5.00 11.09
CA SER A 305 -24.78 5.50 10.41
C SER A 305 -24.84 5.10 8.91
N VAL A 306 -23.71 4.67 8.34
CA VAL A 306 -23.62 4.12 6.97
C VAL A 306 -24.26 2.74 6.82
N ILE A 307 -24.53 2.01 7.91
CA ILE A 307 -25.12 0.67 7.84
C ILE A 307 -26.49 0.80 7.16
N GLY A 308 -26.60 0.32 5.92
CA GLY A 308 -27.82 0.47 5.14
C GLY A 308 -27.88 1.65 4.16
N LYS A 309 -26.86 2.51 4.10
CA LYS A 309 -26.87 3.81 3.40
C LYS A 309 -25.61 4.05 2.57
N SER A 310 -25.68 4.99 1.63
CA SER A 310 -24.56 5.29 0.72
C SER A 310 -23.45 6.15 1.31
N ALA A 311 -23.72 6.82 2.43
CA ALA A 311 -22.76 7.59 3.20
C ALA A 311 -23.25 7.71 4.65
N PRO A 312 -22.35 7.96 5.62
CA PRO A 312 -22.75 8.46 6.93
C PRO A 312 -23.59 9.73 6.79
N ASP A 313 -24.69 9.79 7.52
CA ASP A 313 -25.62 10.92 7.60
C ASP A 313 -25.72 11.51 9.01
N GLU A 314 -25.07 10.89 9.99
CA GLU A 314 -24.97 11.36 11.36
C GLU A 314 -23.53 11.76 11.70
N LYS A 315 -23.40 12.79 12.54
CA LYS A 315 -22.10 13.37 12.88
C LYS A 315 -22.15 14.08 14.22
N ALA A 316 -21.04 13.99 14.95
CA ALA A 316 -20.78 14.84 16.09
C ALA A 316 -20.24 16.17 15.57
N PHE A 317 -20.78 17.30 16.04
CA PHE A 317 -20.34 18.62 15.61
C PHE A 317 -20.06 19.52 16.80
N SER A 318 -19.17 20.49 16.60
CA SER A 318 -18.89 21.50 17.64
C SER A 318 -19.91 22.62 17.59
N SER A 319 -20.49 22.96 18.74
CA SER A 319 -21.43 24.08 18.90
C SER A 319 -20.85 25.26 19.67
N GLY A 320 -19.60 25.16 20.14
CA GLY A 320 -18.91 26.16 20.94
C GLY A 320 -17.84 26.95 20.18
N SER A 321 -17.21 27.91 20.85
CA SER A 321 -16.06 28.66 20.30
C SER A 321 -14.71 27.95 20.45
N THR A 322 -14.66 26.87 21.25
CA THR A 322 -13.47 26.06 21.45
C THR A 322 -13.61 24.77 20.68
N HIS A 323 -12.75 24.57 19.69
CA HIS A 323 -12.71 23.37 18.88
C HIS A 323 -11.63 22.42 19.39
N PRO A 324 -11.92 21.11 19.45
CA PRO A 324 -10.86 20.14 19.67
C PRO A 324 -9.93 20.05 18.46
N SER A 325 -8.74 19.49 18.63
CA SER A 325 -7.72 19.43 17.58
C SER A 325 -7.42 18.00 17.15
N LEU A 326 -7.41 17.74 15.85
CA LEU A 326 -6.93 16.50 15.25
C LEU A 326 -5.40 16.47 15.29
N LEU A 327 -4.85 15.45 15.90
CA LEU A 327 -3.41 15.25 16.03
C LEU A 327 -3.06 13.82 15.58
N LYS A 328 -1.80 13.63 15.20
CA LYS A 328 -1.24 12.32 14.86
C LYS A 328 -0.31 11.84 15.96
N THR A 329 -0.18 10.54 16.09
CA THR A 329 0.76 9.90 17.02
C THR A 329 2.19 9.93 16.50
N GLU A 330 3.16 9.94 17.41
CA GLU A 330 4.59 9.85 17.10
C GLU A 330 5.02 8.40 16.86
N MET A 331 5.90 8.19 15.88
CA MET A 331 6.40 6.86 15.52
C MET A 331 7.25 6.24 16.61
N GLY A 332 7.02 4.94 16.86
CA GLY A 332 7.83 4.09 17.75
C GLY A 332 7.57 4.30 19.24
N VAL A 333 6.77 5.30 19.61
CA VAL A 333 6.40 5.59 21.01
C VAL A 333 4.95 5.19 21.28
N GLU A 334 4.07 5.43 20.31
CA GLU A 334 2.64 5.14 20.38
C GLU A 334 2.22 4.23 19.20
N PHE A 335 0.92 4.01 19.02
CA PHE A 335 0.38 3.38 17.81
C PHE A 335 0.52 4.29 16.60
N ILE A 336 0.35 3.79 15.37
CA ILE A 336 0.26 4.63 14.17
C ILE A 336 -1.21 5.04 14.00
N GLY A 337 -1.50 6.35 14.03
CA GLY A 337 -2.86 6.83 13.85
C GLY A 337 -3.09 8.31 14.17
N GLN A 338 -4.37 8.67 14.18
CA GLN A 338 -4.91 9.96 14.57
C GLN A 338 -5.67 9.87 15.89
N TYR A 339 -5.77 11.01 16.57
CA TYR A 339 -6.63 11.20 17.72
C TYR A 339 -7.12 12.64 17.79
N ILE A 340 -8.22 12.86 18.50
CA ILE A 340 -8.77 14.17 18.77
C ILE A 340 -8.38 14.58 20.19
N ARG A 341 -7.72 15.73 20.32
CA ARG A 341 -7.42 16.36 21.60
C ARG A 341 -8.51 17.34 21.99
N PHE A 342 -9.11 17.09 23.15
CA PHE A 342 -10.00 18.02 23.84
C PHE A 342 -9.21 18.76 24.93
N THR A 343 -9.45 20.07 25.04
CA THR A 343 -8.87 20.89 26.11
C THR A 343 -9.96 21.76 26.72
N GLY A 344 -10.03 21.79 28.06
CA GLY A 344 -11.01 22.58 28.81
C GLY A 344 -12.45 22.36 28.35
N SER A 345 -13.03 23.39 27.71
CA SER A 345 -14.43 23.44 27.27
C SER A 345 -14.67 22.95 25.84
N GLY A 346 -13.65 22.43 25.13
CA GLY A 346 -13.83 21.88 23.79
C GLY A 346 -14.80 20.69 23.80
N LYS A 347 -15.80 20.68 22.92
CA LYS A 347 -16.87 19.68 22.93
C LYS A 347 -17.41 19.41 21.53
N LEU A 348 -17.79 18.16 21.29
CA LEU A 348 -18.62 17.72 20.16
C LEU A 348 -19.91 17.11 20.69
N THR A 349 -21.02 17.32 19.99
CA THR A 349 -22.31 16.71 20.34
C THR A 349 -22.87 15.95 19.14
N ILE A 350 -23.35 14.74 19.38
CA ILE A 350 -24.16 13.96 18.44
C ILE A 350 -25.50 13.60 19.08
N SER A 351 -26.57 13.57 18.28
CA SER A 351 -27.95 13.34 18.73
C SER A 351 -28.66 12.35 17.82
N ASN A 352 -29.85 11.90 18.23
CA ASN A 352 -30.75 11.00 17.49
C ASN A 352 -30.27 9.55 17.36
N GLN A 353 -29.50 9.06 18.34
CA GLN A 353 -28.84 7.75 18.28
C GLN A 353 -29.75 6.54 18.62
N GLY A 354 -31.02 6.75 18.96
CA GLY A 354 -31.92 5.70 19.47
C GLY A 354 -31.56 5.10 20.83
N THR A 355 -30.86 5.85 21.70
CA THR A 355 -30.29 5.41 22.99
C THR A 355 -31.07 5.85 24.23
N GLN A 356 -32.16 6.62 24.08
CA GLN A 356 -32.90 7.15 25.22
C GLN A 356 -33.43 6.04 26.16
N ASN A 357 -33.01 6.08 27.42
CA ASN A 357 -33.32 5.11 28.47
C ASN A 357 -32.99 3.67 28.10
N GLN A 358 -31.99 3.47 27.23
CA GLN A 358 -31.53 2.15 26.83
C GLN A 358 -30.29 1.76 27.65
N ASN A 359 -30.13 0.46 27.88
CA ASN A 359 -28.82 -0.06 28.25
C ASN A 359 -27.88 0.14 27.06
N ILE A 360 -26.69 0.67 27.31
CA ILE A 360 -25.62 0.76 26.34
C ILE A 360 -24.35 0.14 26.90
N TYR A 361 -23.44 -0.22 26.01
CA TYR A 361 -22.09 -0.62 26.37
C TYR A 361 -21.10 0.18 25.52
N VAL A 362 -20.21 0.89 26.20
CA VAL A 362 -19.24 1.81 25.60
C VAL A 362 -17.86 1.18 25.63
N PHE A 363 -17.18 1.22 24.49
CA PHE A 363 -15.73 1.02 24.39
C PHE A 363 -15.09 2.31 23.90
N ALA A 364 -13.95 2.69 24.49
CA ALA A 364 -13.22 3.85 24.00
C ALA A 364 -11.71 3.71 24.20
N ALA A 365 -10.94 4.13 23.19
CA ALA A 365 -9.50 4.30 23.28
C ALA A 365 -9.20 5.76 23.64
N VAL A 366 -8.80 5.99 24.89
CA VAL A 366 -8.70 7.33 25.48
C VAL A 366 -7.43 7.51 26.32
N ARG A 367 -6.89 8.72 26.31
CA ARG A 367 -5.76 9.11 27.15
C ARG A 367 -6.11 10.35 27.95
N ASN A 368 -6.05 10.23 29.27
CA ASN A 368 -6.29 11.37 30.16
C ASN A 368 -5.06 12.28 30.22
N ARG A 369 -5.26 13.60 30.15
CA ARG A 369 -4.21 14.61 30.31
C ARG A 369 -4.22 15.27 31.69
N SER A 370 -5.27 15.04 32.48
CA SER A 370 -5.38 15.44 33.88
C SER A 370 -4.82 14.37 34.84
N TYR A 371 -4.38 14.79 36.02
CA TYR A 371 -4.07 13.89 37.14
C TYR A 371 -5.33 13.37 37.84
N ASP A 372 -6.47 14.06 37.64
CA ASP A 372 -7.78 13.65 38.12
C ASP A 372 -8.53 12.87 37.04
N SER A 373 -9.55 12.11 37.43
CA SER A 373 -10.44 11.43 36.48
C SER A 373 -11.14 12.44 35.56
N SER A 374 -11.22 12.12 34.27
CA SER A 374 -11.85 12.97 33.27
C SER A 374 -13.08 12.28 32.68
N GLU A 375 -14.22 12.95 32.75
CA GLU A 375 -15.46 12.53 32.10
C GLU A 375 -15.41 12.93 30.62
N PHE A 376 -15.29 11.95 29.72
CA PHE A 376 -15.10 12.22 28.28
C PHE A 376 -16.36 12.00 27.44
N LEU A 377 -17.35 11.29 27.98
CA LEU A 377 -18.63 11.04 27.32
C LEU A 377 -19.76 11.30 28.32
N LYS A 378 -20.66 12.23 28.01
CA LYS A 378 -21.65 12.74 28.97
C LYS A 378 -23.05 12.78 28.37
N SER A 379 -24.04 12.63 29.24
CA SER A 379 -25.45 12.80 28.93
C SER A 379 -26.24 13.01 30.22
N GLY A 380 -26.70 14.24 30.46
CA GLY A 380 -27.40 14.59 31.70
C GLY A 380 -26.53 14.33 32.94
N ASN A 381 -26.97 13.42 33.82
CA ASN A 381 -26.26 13.06 35.05
C ASN A 381 -25.42 11.78 34.92
N ILE A 382 -25.35 11.18 33.73
CA ILE A 382 -24.54 9.98 33.47
C ILE A 382 -23.33 10.40 32.65
N SER A 383 -22.16 9.90 33.05
CA SER A 383 -20.89 10.14 32.39
C SER A 383 -20.06 8.86 32.37
N ILE A 384 -19.25 8.69 31.32
CA ILE A 384 -18.19 7.68 31.24
C ILE A 384 -16.87 8.41 31.46
N SER A 385 -16.03 7.84 32.32
CA SER A 385 -14.80 8.47 32.77
C SER A 385 -13.58 7.64 32.41
N VAL A 386 -12.44 8.33 32.28
CA VAL A 386 -11.11 7.72 32.26
C VAL A 386 -10.36 8.13 33.53
N GLU A 387 -9.63 7.18 34.11
CA GLU A 387 -8.82 7.44 35.31
C GLU A 387 -7.74 8.51 35.05
N GLY A 388 -7.32 9.19 36.12
CA GLY A 388 -6.25 10.18 36.06
C GLY A 388 -4.92 9.61 35.60
N LYS A 389 -4.09 10.42 34.95
CA LYS A 389 -2.75 9.99 34.55
C LYS A 389 -1.87 9.73 35.78
N SER A 390 -1.00 8.72 35.72
CA SER A 390 -0.05 8.43 36.80
C SER A 390 1.25 9.21 36.63
N GLN A 391 1.98 9.45 37.72
CA GLN A 391 3.33 10.05 37.64
C GLN A 391 4.34 9.09 36.97
N GLU A 392 4.12 7.79 37.09
CA GLU A 392 5.00 6.75 36.53
C GLU A 392 4.76 6.55 35.02
N ALA A 393 3.55 6.83 34.52
CA ALA A 393 3.19 6.68 33.12
C ALA A 393 2.16 7.76 32.68
N PRO A 394 2.60 9.02 32.50
CA PRO A 394 1.70 10.17 32.35
C PRO A 394 0.96 10.25 31.01
N ASN A 395 1.28 9.41 30.02
CA ASN A 395 0.79 9.51 28.64
C ASN A 395 0.22 8.20 28.09
N VAL A 396 -0.30 7.32 28.96
CA VAL A 396 -0.79 6.00 28.56
C VAL A 396 -2.19 6.07 27.93
N TRP A 397 -2.37 5.34 26.84
CA TRP A 397 -3.66 5.06 26.22
C TRP A 397 -4.38 3.95 27.00
N ASN A 398 -5.64 4.19 27.35
CA ASN A 398 -6.48 3.27 28.09
C ASN A 398 -7.65 2.82 27.21
N ILE A 399 -8.00 1.54 27.34
CA ILE A 399 -9.23 1.01 26.76
C ILE A 399 -10.29 1.00 27.87
N VAL A 400 -11.22 1.95 27.80
CA VAL A 400 -12.38 2.03 28.69
C VAL A 400 -13.47 1.10 28.17
N LYS A 401 -14.07 0.32 29.07
CA LYS A 401 -15.23 -0.53 28.79
C LYS A 401 -16.24 -0.38 29.91
N GLU A 402 -17.43 0.13 29.60
CA GLU A 402 -18.43 0.43 30.62
C GLU A 402 -19.86 0.26 30.10
N GLY A 403 -20.69 -0.42 30.90
CA GLY A 403 -22.11 -0.59 30.63
C GLY A 403 -22.96 0.26 31.56
N CYS A 404 -23.92 1.01 31.01
CA CYS A 404 -24.80 1.86 31.80
C CYS A 404 -26.18 2.04 31.15
N VAL A 405 -27.12 2.63 31.90
CA VAL A 405 -28.41 3.07 31.35
C VAL A 405 -28.23 4.50 30.84
N TRP A 406 -28.31 4.70 29.53
CA TRP A 406 -28.12 6.03 28.94
C TRP A 406 -29.41 6.85 29.02
N PRO A 407 -29.38 8.09 29.55
CA PRO A 407 -30.61 8.81 29.88
C PRO A 407 -31.22 9.58 28.69
N SER A 408 -30.47 9.82 27.62
CA SER A 408 -30.90 10.65 26.49
C SER A 408 -30.58 10.02 25.14
N ASP A 409 -30.95 10.72 24.08
CA ASP A 409 -30.66 10.31 22.70
C ASP A 409 -29.43 10.98 22.10
N SER A 410 -28.59 11.55 22.95
CA SER A 410 -27.43 12.34 22.58
C SER A 410 -26.20 11.98 23.41
N PHE A 411 -25.04 12.24 22.83
CA PHE A 411 -23.74 12.09 23.45
C PHE A 411 -22.98 13.42 23.34
N ASP A 412 -22.55 13.93 24.49
CA ASP A 412 -21.59 15.01 24.58
C ASP A 412 -20.20 14.42 24.77
N ILE A 413 -19.28 14.76 23.86
CA ILE A 413 -17.94 14.18 23.78
C ILE A 413 -16.92 15.27 24.12
N GLY A 414 -16.00 14.96 25.02
CA GLY A 414 -14.98 15.87 25.50
C GLY A 414 -15.43 16.67 26.73
N GLU A 415 -15.23 18.00 26.67
CA GLU A 415 -15.40 18.90 27.81
C GLU A 415 -14.55 18.48 29.03
N ALA A 416 -13.34 18.02 28.72
CA ALA A 416 -12.29 17.62 29.65
C ALA A 416 -10.94 17.62 28.91
N ASP A 417 -9.84 17.58 29.68
CA ASP A 417 -8.49 17.45 29.13
C ASP A 417 -8.20 15.98 28.79
N VAL A 418 -8.65 15.54 27.63
CA VAL A 418 -8.56 14.14 27.16
C VAL A 418 -8.19 14.07 25.67
N ASP A 419 -7.43 13.04 25.31
CA ASP A 419 -7.26 12.62 23.93
C ASP A 419 -8.15 11.40 23.67
N ILE A 420 -8.85 11.38 22.53
CA ILE A 420 -9.76 10.29 22.14
C ILE A 420 -9.39 9.82 20.74
N ALA A 421 -9.11 8.52 20.57
CA ALA A 421 -8.81 7.92 19.28
C ALA A 421 -10.04 7.25 18.65
N GLU A 422 -10.81 6.51 19.45
CA GLU A 422 -11.99 5.79 18.96
C GLU A 422 -13.05 5.65 20.08
N ILE A 423 -14.33 5.79 19.73
CA ILE A 423 -15.49 5.53 20.59
C ILE A 423 -16.43 4.58 19.85
N ILE A 424 -16.86 3.53 20.53
CA ILE A 424 -17.77 2.51 20.01
C ILE A 424 -18.88 2.28 21.04
N VAL A 425 -20.13 2.42 20.63
CA VAL A 425 -21.29 2.24 21.50
C VAL A 425 -22.24 1.21 20.93
N TYR A 426 -22.57 0.21 21.74
CA TYR A 426 -23.56 -0.81 21.43
C TYR A 426 -24.82 -0.59 22.24
N LYS A 427 -25.96 -0.95 21.63
CA LYS A 427 -27.23 -1.08 22.34
C LYS A 427 -27.27 -2.42 23.07
N GLY A 428 -27.62 -2.38 24.35
CA GLY A 428 -27.57 -3.53 25.23
C GLY A 428 -26.13 -3.87 25.65
N THR A 429 -25.96 -5.08 26.19
CA THR A 429 -24.64 -5.61 26.55
C THR A 429 -24.27 -6.67 25.51
N PRO A 430 -23.15 -6.49 24.77
CA PRO A 430 -22.64 -7.52 23.87
C PRO A 430 -22.34 -8.84 24.61
N SER A 431 -22.19 -9.94 23.88
CA SER A 431 -21.80 -11.21 24.50
C SER A 431 -20.38 -11.14 25.07
N GLY A 432 -20.02 -12.06 25.97
CA GLY A 432 -18.65 -12.10 26.51
C GLY A 432 -17.59 -12.23 25.42
N ASP A 433 -17.85 -13.08 24.43
CA ASP A 433 -16.94 -13.29 23.29
C ASP A 433 -16.83 -12.01 22.42
N ASP A 434 -17.93 -11.28 22.22
CA ASP A 434 -17.91 -10.01 21.48
C ASP A 434 -17.13 -8.93 22.23
N ILE A 435 -17.31 -8.84 23.56
CA ILE A 435 -16.56 -7.90 24.40
C ILE A 435 -15.06 -8.17 24.26
N ASP A 436 -14.64 -9.43 24.33
CA ASP A 436 -13.24 -9.82 24.18
C ASP A 436 -12.72 -9.52 22.76
N ALA A 437 -13.52 -9.76 21.72
CA ALA A 437 -13.15 -9.45 20.34
C ALA A 437 -12.93 -7.95 20.10
N ILE A 438 -13.82 -7.10 20.61
CA ILE A 438 -13.72 -5.63 20.48
C ILE A 438 -12.55 -5.09 21.31
N GLU A 439 -12.35 -5.61 22.53
CA GLU A 439 -11.22 -5.21 23.38
C GLU A 439 -9.88 -5.59 22.75
N ASN A 440 -9.77 -6.80 22.19
CA ASN A 440 -8.57 -7.24 21.49
C ASN A 440 -8.28 -6.40 20.25
N TYR A 441 -9.33 -6.06 19.47
CA TYR A 441 -9.21 -5.13 18.35
C TYR A 441 -8.64 -3.77 18.77
N LEU A 442 -9.21 -3.13 19.81
CA LEU A 442 -8.72 -1.85 20.31
C LEU A 442 -7.30 -1.94 20.89
N LYS A 443 -6.96 -3.03 21.58
CA LYS A 443 -5.60 -3.26 22.11
C LYS A 443 -4.58 -3.44 20.98
N GLN A 444 -4.91 -4.22 19.97
CA GLN A 444 -4.04 -4.42 18.82
C GLN A 444 -3.78 -3.09 18.11
N ARG A 445 -4.83 -2.27 17.95
CA ARG A 445 -4.75 -0.97 17.27
C ARG A 445 -4.03 0.10 18.07
N TYR A 446 -4.24 0.19 19.39
CA TYR A 446 -3.83 1.36 20.19
C TYR A 446 -2.84 1.06 21.32
N SER A 447 -2.62 -0.20 21.67
CA SER A 447 -1.77 -0.59 22.82
C SER A 447 -0.44 -1.23 22.41
N THR A 448 -0.17 -1.41 21.12
CA THR A 448 1.07 -2.01 20.62
C THR A 448 1.82 -0.98 19.77
N PRO A 449 2.95 -0.42 20.25
CA PRO A 449 3.82 0.38 19.40
C PRO A 449 4.28 -0.48 18.22
N ILE A 450 4.07 0.00 17.00
CA ILE A 450 4.52 -0.71 15.81
C ILE A 450 6.04 -0.57 15.74
N VAL A 451 6.74 -1.69 15.89
CA VAL A 451 8.17 -1.80 15.58
C VAL A 451 8.26 -1.89 14.08
N LEU A 452 8.57 -0.78 13.42
CA LEU A 452 8.76 -0.79 11.98
C LEU A 452 9.93 -1.68 11.61
N GLY A 453 9.75 -2.44 10.53
CA GLY A 453 10.77 -3.31 9.94
C GLY A 453 12.13 -2.62 9.85
N ASP A 454 13.16 -3.40 10.21
CA ASP A 454 14.55 -3.01 10.46
C ASP A 454 15.04 -1.77 9.67
N ILE A 455 15.19 -0.64 10.36
CA ILE A 455 15.88 0.55 9.83
C ILE A 455 17.31 0.13 9.51
N GLU A 456 17.74 0.23 8.24
CA GLU A 456 19.12 -0.09 7.88
C GLU A 456 20.05 1.03 8.37
N ARG A 457 19.76 2.27 7.96
CA ARG A 457 20.47 3.48 8.42
C ARG A 457 19.60 4.73 8.29
N LEU A 458 19.89 5.72 9.14
CA LEU A 458 19.39 7.08 8.98
C LEU A 458 20.31 7.86 8.05
N ILE A 459 19.76 8.73 7.21
CA ILE A 459 20.53 9.48 6.20
C ILE A 459 20.95 10.83 6.78
N ASP A 460 22.26 11.02 7.01
CA ASP A 460 22.81 12.28 7.52
C ASP A 460 22.32 13.51 6.73
N MET A 461 22.15 14.63 7.43
CA MET A 461 21.57 15.85 6.89
C MET A 461 22.53 17.03 7.01
N GLU A 462 22.46 17.93 6.03
CA GLU A 462 23.16 19.22 6.07
C GLU A 462 22.14 20.33 5.81
N MET A 463 22.21 21.39 6.62
CA MET A 463 21.32 22.54 6.53
C MET A 463 22.12 23.83 6.71
N GLU A 464 21.86 24.82 5.86
CA GLU A 464 22.44 26.16 5.97
C GLU A 464 21.36 27.19 6.26
N ILE A 465 21.58 28.02 7.28
CA ILE A 465 20.69 29.12 7.63
C ILE A 465 21.49 30.41 7.83
N ALA A 466 20.87 31.55 7.56
CA ALA A 466 21.44 32.84 7.91
C ALA A 466 21.30 33.11 9.42
N VAL A 467 22.23 33.87 9.99
CA VAL A 467 22.14 34.36 11.38
C VAL A 467 20.77 35.02 11.64
N GLY A 468 20.12 34.60 12.72
CA GLY A 468 18.84 35.14 13.18
C GLY A 468 17.61 34.49 12.54
N THR A 469 17.78 33.59 11.56
CA THR A 469 16.68 32.81 11.00
C THR A 469 16.27 31.72 11.98
N GLY A 470 14.99 31.73 12.41
CA GLY A 470 14.44 30.67 13.23
C GLY A 470 14.51 29.33 12.51
N TYR A 471 14.98 28.30 13.23
CA TYR A 471 15.06 26.94 12.71
C TYR A 471 14.45 25.99 13.72
N GLN A 472 13.58 25.09 13.25
CA GLN A 472 13.01 24.03 14.05
C GLN A 472 13.55 22.70 13.54
N LEU A 473 14.05 21.88 14.47
CA LEU A 473 14.55 20.56 14.12
C LEU A 473 13.40 19.69 13.61
N PRO A 474 13.62 18.94 12.52
CA PRO A 474 12.57 18.10 11.95
C PRO A 474 12.27 16.95 12.91
N SER A 475 10.98 16.67 13.15
CA SER A 475 10.56 15.52 13.97
C SER A 475 10.68 14.19 13.24
N MET A 476 10.83 14.20 11.92
CA MET A 476 10.99 13.03 11.06
C MET A 476 12.11 13.25 10.04
N VAL A 477 12.83 12.17 9.70
CA VAL A 477 13.94 12.20 8.73
C VAL A 477 13.88 11.00 7.81
N LEU A 478 14.49 11.10 6.64
CA LEU A 478 14.56 10.00 5.69
C LEU A 478 15.52 8.91 6.17
N ALA A 479 15.10 7.66 6.08
CA ALA A 479 15.87 6.48 6.42
C ALA A 479 15.87 5.46 5.27
N ASP A 480 16.98 4.76 5.12
CA ASP A 480 17.06 3.56 4.28
C ASP A 480 16.57 2.37 5.11
N MET A 481 15.61 1.63 4.57
CA MET A 481 14.95 0.50 5.22
C MET A 481 15.53 -0.82 4.67
N VAL A 482 15.52 -1.88 5.48
CA VAL A 482 15.82 -3.23 5.01
C VAL A 482 14.81 -3.61 3.92
N GLY A 483 15.31 -3.80 2.69
CA GLY A 483 14.47 -3.94 1.49
C GLY A 483 14.80 -2.95 0.37
N ASN A 484 15.81 -2.08 0.57
CA ASN A 484 16.32 -1.13 -0.43
C ASN A 484 15.25 -0.11 -0.88
N TYR A 485 14.51 0.43 0.10
CA TYR A 485 13.57 1.52 -0.08
C TYR A 485 13.73 2.56 1.03
N GLN A 486 13.17 3.75 0.83
CA GLN A 486 13.25 4.85 1.78
C GLN A 486 11.90 5.10 2.46
N LYS A 487 11.96 5.55 3.72
CA LYS A 487 10.79 5.92 4.54
C LYS A 487 11.17 7.04 5.50
N TYR A 488 10.24 7.93 5.80
CA TYR A 488 10.43 8.91 6.88
C TYR A 488 10.21 8.24 8.24
N VAL A 489 11.13 8.48 9.17
CA VAL A 489 11.10 7.91 10.53
C VAL A 489 11.25 9.00 11.59
N SER A 490 10.55 8.87 12.71
CA SER A 490 10.67 9.84 13.81
C SER A 490 12.02 9.78 14.50
N VAL A 491 12.55 10.96 14.83
CA VAL A 491 13.83 11.10 15.52
C VAL A 491 13.75 12.00 16.73
N GLU A 492 14.53 11.65 17.75
CA GLU A 492 14.85 12.53 18.86
C GLU A 492 16.24 13.14 18.65
N TRP A 493 16.33 14.46 18.83
CA TRP A 493 17.58 15.20 18.67
C TRP A 493 18.29 15.43 20.00
N SER A 494 19.61 15.31 19.97
CA SER A 494 20.49 15.67 21.07
C SER A 494 21.59 16.62 20.59
N GLY A 495 21.90 17.62 21.43
CA GLY A 495 22.85 18.68 21.13
C GLY A 495 22.23 20.07 21.32
N THR A 496 23.05 21.10 21.22
CA THR A 496 22.63 22.50 21.32
C THR A 496 23.12 23.27 20.11
N TYR A 497 22.32 24.25 19.69
CA TYR A 497 22.67 25.18 18.62
C TYR A 497 22.17 26.58 18.97
N ASP A 498 22.80 27.60 18.39
CA ASP A 498 22.37 28.99 18.52
C ASP A 498 22.30 29.62 17.13
N VAL A 499 21.08 29.93 16.69
CA VAL A 499 20.82 30.55 15.38
C VAL A 499 21.37 31.98 15.29
N ASN A 500 21.75 32.60 16.41
CA ASN A 500 22.29 33.96 16.45
C ASN A 500 23.81 34.00 16.35
N VAL A 501 24.48 32.85 16.46
CA VAL A 501 25.95 32.77 16.46
C VAL A 501 26.41 32.00 15.22
N PRO A 502 27.16 32.65 14.31
CA PRO A 502 27.76 31.96 13.17
C PRO A 502 28.61 30.77 13.62
N GLY A 503 28.46 29.64 12.93
CA GLY A 503 29.19 28.43 13.29
C GLY A 503 28.59 27.18 12.66
N VAL A 504 29.30 26.07 12.84
CA VAL A 504 28.85 24.74 12.42
C VAL A 504 28.46 23.96 13.67
N TYR A 505 27.18 23.63 13.79
CA TYR A 505 26.63 22.83 14.87
C TYR A 505 26.40 21.41 14.38
N ARG A 506 26.82 20.42 15.17
CA ARG A 506 26.58 19.00 14.89
C ARG A 506 25.63 18.44 15.92
N LEU A 507 24.44 18.09 15.46
CA LEU A 507 23.37 17.54 16.29
C LEU A 507 23.24 16.04 15.99
N THR A 508 22.99 15.23 17.01
CA THR A 508 22.83 13.78 16.85
C THR A 508 21.35 13.44 16.95
N GLY A 509 20.78 12.93 15.85
CA GLY A 509 19.44 12.37 15.80
C GLY A 509 19.48 10.87 16.09
N LYS A 510 18.50 10.35 16.84
CA LYS A 510 18.30 8.91 17.06
C LYS A 510 16.89 8.53 16.64
N ALA A 511 16.72 7.41 15.94
CA ALA A 511 15.40 6.93 15.61
C ALA A 511 14.66 6.51 16.89
N LEU A 512 13.38 6.90 17.02
CA LEU A 512 12.57 6.49 18.16
C LEU A 512 12.25 4.99 18.13
N ALA A 513 11.98 4.44 16.94
CA ALA A 513 11.68 3.03 16.74
C ALA A 513 12.91 2.10 16.94
N ASP A 514 14.11 2.58 16.62
CA ASP A 514 15.37 1.88 16.88
C ASP A 514 16.46 2.86 17.35
N PRO A 515 16.59 3.09 18.68
CA PRO A 515 17.56 4.02 19.24
C PRO A 515 19.03 3.67 18.98
N THR A 516 19.31 2.46 18.45
CA THR A 516 20.66 2.09 18.00
C THR A 516 21.06 2.80 16.71
N LYS A 517 20.08 3.20 15.90
CA LYS A 517 20.29 3.92 14.64
C LYS A 517 20.36 5.42 14.92
N LYS A 518 21.44 6.02 14.43
CA LYS A 518 21.75 7.43 14.65
C LYS A 518 22.15 8.10 13.36
N MET A 519 21.98 9.42 13.34
CA MET A 519 22.43 10.30 12.28
C MET A 519 23.09 11.55 12.85
N THR A 520 23.76 12.29 11.98
CA THR A 520 24.26 13.63 12.23
C THR A 520 23.50 14.63 11.36
N LEU A 521 22.99 15.69 11.97
CA LEU A 521 22.61 16.92 11.28
C LEU A 521 23.72 17.94 11.47
N THR A 522 24.29 18.40 10.36
CA THR A 522 25.23 19.50 10.33
C THR A 522 24.47 20.78 9.98
N LEU A 523 24.27 21.64 10.98
CA LEU A 523 23.65 22.96 10.82
C LEU A 523 24.72 24.04 10.73
N THR A 524 24.83 24.69 9.57
CA THR A 524 25.74 25.80 9.34
C THR A 524 24.98 27.12 9.44
N VAL A 525 25.34 27.94 10.43
CA VAL A 525 24.84 29.30 10.59
C VAL A 525 25.83 30.25 9.92
N LEU A 526 25.44 30.83 8.79
CA LEU A 526 26.27 31.71 7.98
C LEU A 526 26.29 33.12 8.55
N SER A 527 27.48 33.69 8.74
CA SER A 527 27.63 35.12 8.98
C SER A 527 27.14 35.89 7.76
N GLN A 528 26.38 36.96 8.00
CA GLN A 528 25.94 37.88 6.93
C GLN A 528 27.13 38.48 6.16
#